data_AF-A0A2V7V133-F1
#
_entry.id   AF-A0A2V7V133-F1
#
_cell.length_a   1.000
_cell.length_b   1.000
_cell.length_c   1.000
_cell.angle_alpha   90.00
_cell.angle_beta   90.00
_cell.angle_gamma   90.00
#
_symmetry.space_group_name_H-M   'P 1'
#
loop_
_entity.id
_entity.type
_entity.pdbx_description
1 polymer ?
#
loop_
_entity_poly.entity_id
_entity_poly.type
_entity_poly.pdbx_seq_one_letter_code
_entity_poly.pdbx_strand_id
1 'polypeptide(L)' 'LAVRALGLPQLPLAHAVILGTGVAVMGIVGDLEESLLKRWAGVKDSGRLFPGHGGMLDRMDSLLFGAPVLYYYFLYVR' A
#
# COMPACT_ATOMS: atom_id res chain seq x y z
N LEU A 1 -2.65 -22.68 -5.40
CA LEU A 1 -1.77 -23.54 -4.57
C LEU A 1 -1.04 -22.72 -3.49
N ALA A 2 -0.36 -21.61 -3.81
CA ALA A 2 0.35 -20.78 -2.82
C ALA A 2 -0.54 -20.16 -1.71
N VAL A 3 -1.72 -19.64 -2.04
CA VAL A 3 -2.65 -19.02 -1.07
C VAL A 3 -3.12 -20.01 0.02
N ARG A 4 -3.26 -21.30 -0.32
CA ARG A 4 -3.68 -22.35 0.62
C ARG A 4 -2.57 -22.71 1.63
N ALA A 5 -1.30 -22.58 1.23
CA ALA A 5 -0.16 -22.90 2.10
C ALA A 5 0.10 -21.83 3.16
N LEU A 6 -0.38 -20.60 2.94
CA LEU A 6 -0.21 -19.45 3.85
C LEU A 6 -1.30 -19.35 4.93
N GLY A 7 -2.23 -20.32 5.01
CA GLY A 7 -3.35 -20.29 5.96
C GLY A 7 -4.33 -19.14 5.72
N LEU A 8 -4.26 -18.49 4.55
CA LEU A 8 -5.13 -17.37 4.24
C LEU A 8 -6.56 -17.86 4.02
N PRO A 9 -7.55 -17.18 4.60
CA PRO A 9 -8.92 -17.59 4.43
C PRO A 9 -9.36 -17.47 2.97
N GLN A 10 -10.22 -18.39 2.53
CA GLN A 10 -10.76 -18.37 1.17
C GLN A 10 -11.59 -17.10 0.97
N LEU A 11 -11.09 -16.17 0.17
CA LEU A 11 -11.83 -14.99 -0.28
C LEU A 11 -12.57 -15.35 -1.57
N PRO A 12 -13.90 -15.12 -1.65
CA PRO A 12 -14.63 -15.22 -2.91
C PRO A 12 -13.96 -14.35 -3.99
N LEU A 13 -14.03 -14.78 -5.26
CA LEU A 13 -13.35 -14.06 -6.36
C LEU A 13 -13.77 -12.59 -6.42
N ALA A 14 -15.06 -12.29 -6.28
CA ALA A 14 -15.56 -10.91 -6.27
C ALA A 14 -14.91 -10.06 -5.16
N HIS A 15 -14.80 -10.62 -3.97
CA HIS A 15 -14.17 -9.99 -2.81
C HIS A 15 -12.67 -9.74 -3.06
N ALA A 16 -11.97 -10.71 -3.66
CA ALA A 16 -10.56 -10.57 -4.02
C ALA A 16 -10.34 -9.50 -5.10
N VAL A 17 -11.22 -9.42 -6.11
CA VAL A 17 -11.15 -8.39 -7.16
C VAL A 17 -11.37 -7.00 -6.57
N ILE A 18 -12.44 -6.82 -5.79
CA ILE A 18 -12.75 -5.53 -5.15
C ILE A 18 -11.61 -5.07 -4.25
N LEU A 19 -11.12 -5.96 -3.38
CA LEU A 19 -10.03 -5.65 -2.46
C LEU A 19 -8.74 -5.34 -3.21
N GLY A 20 -8.37 -6.16 -4.20
CA GLY A 20 -7.16 -5.96 -5.00
C GLY A 20 -7.17 -4.63 -5.74
N THR A 21 -8.30 -4.29 -6.39
CA THR A 21 -8.46 -3.00 -7.07
C THR A 21 -8.42 -1.84 -6.08
N GLY A 22 -9.11 -1.94 -4.94
CA GLY A 22 -9.11 -0.90 -3.92
C GLY A 22 -7.72 -0.61 -3.36
N VAL A 23 -6.98 -1.66 -3.01
CA VAL A 23 -5.59 -1.53 -2.53
C VAL A 23 -4.68 -0.95 -3.61
N ALA A 24 -4.83 -1.35 -4.88
CA ALA A 24 -4.02 -0.81 -5.97
C ALA A 24 -4.26 0.69 -6.19
N VAL A 25 -5.53 1.12 -6.20
CA VAL A 25 -5.89 2.54 -6.34
C VAL A 25 -5.33 3.35 -5.17
N MET A 26 -5.53 2.88 -3.94
CA MET A 26 -5.03 3.59 -2.76
C MET A 26 -3.50 3.59 -2.67
N GLY A 27 -2.84 2.53 -3.16
CA GLY A 27 -1.38 2.50 -3.27
C GLY A 27 -0.84 3.60 -4.19
N ILE A 28 -1.50 3.83 -5.34
CA ILE A 28 -1.16 4.93 -6.26
C ILE A 28 -1.38 6.29 -5.59
N VAL A 29 -2.50 6.45 -4.88
CA VAL A 29 -2.79 7.69 -4.13
C VAL A 29 -1.68 7.98 -3.11
N GLY A 30 -1.22 6.96 -2.38
CA GLY A 30 -0.14 7.09 -1.40
C GLY A 30 1.18 7.56 -2.01
N ASP A 31 1.60 6.97 -3.13
CA ASP A 31 2.82 7.39 -3.87
C ASP A 31 2.72 8.84 -4.38
N LEU A 32 1.54 9.26 -4.82
CA LEU A 32 1.29 10.65 -5.23
C LEU A 32 1.32 11.63 -4.06
N GLU A 33 0.69 11.29 -2.93
CA GLU A 33 0.72 12.11 -1.73
C GLU A 33 2.15 12.27 -1.18
N GLU A 34 2.92 11.19 -1.18
CA GLU A 34 4.33 11.19 -0.80
C GLU A 34 5.16 12.08 -1.72
N SER A 35 4.92 11.99 -3.03
CA SER A 35 5.53 12.87 -4.02
C SER A 35 5.20 14.35 -3.75
N LEU A 36 3.94 14.68 -3.44
CA LEU A 36 3.53 16.05 -3.09
C LEU A 36 4.22 16.54 -1.82
N LEU A 37 4.28 15.71 -0.78
CA LEU A 37 4.95 16.03 0.48
C LEU A 37 6.44 16.34 0.26
N LYS A 38 7.13 15.55 -0.57
CA LYS A 38 8.54 15.80 -0.94
C LYS A 38 8.71 17.16 -1.63
N ARG A 39 7.79 17.55 -2.53
CA ARG A 39 7.80 18.88 -3.18
C ARG A 39 7.59 20.02 -2.20
N TRP A 40 6.68 19.85 -1.24
CA TRP A 40 6.45 20.85 -0.20
C TRP A 40 7.65 21.02 0.73
N ALA A 41 8.34 19.92 1.03
CA ALA A 41 9.58 19.94 1.81
C ALA A 41 10.81 20.40 1.01
N GLY A 42 10.68 20.67 -0.29
CA GLY A 42 11.79 21.10 -1.16
C GLY A 42 12.83 19.99 -1.41
N VAL A 43 12.49 18.74 -1.15
CA VAL A 43 13.38 17.58 -1.32
C VAL A 43 12.88 16.67 -2.45
N LYS A 44 13.78 15.83 -2.96
CA LYS A 44 13.42 14.82 -3.97
C LYS A 44 13.20 13.45 -3.36
N ASP A 45 14.08 13.04 -2.45
CA ASP A 45 14.03 11.76 -1.76
C ASP A 45 13.62 12.02 -0.31
N SER A 46 12.81 11.12 0.28
CA SER A 46 12.35 11.27 1.66
C SER A 46 13.46 11.10 2.70
N GLY A 47 14.61 10.56 2.29
CA GLY A 47 15.78 10.36 3.14
C GLY A 47 16.90 9.60 2.41
N ARG A 48 17.87 9.11 3.19
CA ARG A 48 19.03 8.35 2.69
C ARG A 48 19.23 7.02 3.44
N LEU A 49 18.15 6.50 4.02
CA LEU A 49 18.21 5.29 4.85
C LEU A 49 18.68 4.07 4.04
N PHE A 50 18.27 3.99 2.77
CA PHE A 50 18.68 2.92 1.87
C PHE A 50 19.69 3.46 0.85
N PRO A 51 20.97 3.04 0.91
CA PRO A 51 22.01 3.51 -0.01
C PRO A 51 21.59 3.31 -1.48
N GLY A 52 21.52 4.41 -2.23
CA GLY A 52 21.10 4.41 -3.64
C GLY A 52 19.61 4.20 -3.91
N HIS A 53 18.77 4.05 -2.88
CA HIS A 53 17.36 3.65 -3.02
C HIS A 53 16.35 4.62 -2.39
N GLY A 54 16.83 5.71 -1.79
CA GLY A 54 16.00 6.76 -1.17
C GLY A 54 15.79 6.56 0.33
N GLY A 55 14.69 7.11 0.84
CA GLY A 55 14.31 7.01 2.24
C GLY A 55 13.33 5.89 2.53
N MET A 56 12.95 5.75 3.80
CA MET A 56 11.95 4.78 4.24
C MET A 56 10.55 5.09 3.71
N LEU A 57 10.22 6.38 3.60
CA LEU A 57 8.88 6.80 3.19
C LEU A 57 8.60 6.43 1.72
N ASP A 58 9.61 6.53 0.85
CA ASP A 58 9.57 6.09 -0.57
C ASP A 58 9.31 4.57 -0.73
N ARG A 59 9.29 3.81 0.39
CA ARG A 59 9.02 2.36 0.41
C ARG A 59 7.72 2.02 1.10
N MET A 60 7.20 2.95 1.91
CA MET A 60 6.01 2.74 2.72
C MET A 60 4.80 3.49 2.19
N ASP A 61 4.97 4.49 1.31
CA ASP A 61 3.93 5.32 0.71
C ASP A 61 2.64 4.56 0.31
N SER A 62 2.76 3.57 -0.55
CA SER A 62 1.64 2.75 -1.03
C SER A 62 1.07 1.84 0.06
N LEU A 63 1.91 1.38 0.99
CA LEU A 63 1.49 0.56 2.11
C LEU A 63 0.69 1.36 3.15
N LEU A 64 1.07 2.62 3.38
CA LEU A 64 0.38 3.53 4.32
C LEU A 64 -1.09 3.73 3.94
N PHE A 65 -1.41 3.70 2.64
CA PHE A 65 -2.77 3.84 2.14
C PHE A 65 -3.44 2.51 1.82
N GLY A 66 -2.69 1.50 1.36
CA GLY A 66 -3.21 0.17 1.09
C GLY A 66 -3.56 -0.62 2.37
N ALA A 67 -2.80 -0.47 3.45
CA ALA A 67 -3.01 -1.21 4.69
C ALA A 67 -4.34 -0.85 5.40
N PRO A 68 -4.74 0.44 5.52
CA PRO A 68 -6.06 0.81 6.04
C PRO A 68 -7.22 0.23 5.22
N VAL A 69 -7.12 0.20 3.89
CA VAL A 69 -8.14 -0.43 3.03
C VAL A 69 -8.32 -1.90 3.39
N LEU A 70 -7.19 -2.62 3.49
CA LEU A 70 -7.16 -4.01 3.92
C LEU A 70 -7.77 -4.17 5.30
N TYR A 71 -7.33 -3.38 6.28
CA TYR A 71 -7.80 -3.45 7.65
C TYR A 71 -9.32 -3.25 7.75
N TYR A 72 -9.86 -2.19 7.16
CA TYR A 72 -11.29 -1.90 7.21
C TYR A 72 -12.13 -2.91 6.44
N TYR A 73 -11.61 -3.43 5.33
CA TYR A 73 -12.25 -4.53 4.62
C TYR A 73 -12.39 -5.77 5.51
N PHE A 74 -11.31 -6.15 6.19
CA PHE A 74 -11.30 -7.29 7.12
C PHE A 74 -12.17 -7.06 8.36
N LEU A 75 -12.34 -5.81 8.78
CA LEU A 75 -13.14 -5.45 9.96
C LEU A 75 -14.66 -5.41 9.68
N TYR A 76 -15.06 -4.91 8.51
CA TYR A 76 -16.48 -4.60 8.24
C TYR A 76 -17.13 -5.43 7.14
N VAL A 77 -16.35 -5.95 6.17
CA VAL A 77 -16.90 -6.62 4.99
C VAL A 77 -16.74 -8.13 5.06
N ARG A 78 -15.60 -8.59 5.57
CA ARG A 78 -15.31 -10.01 5.74
C ARG A 78 -16.06 -10.62 6.91
#